data_AF-A0A816GZX7-F1
#
_entry.id   AF-A0A816GZX7-F1
#
_cell.length_a   1.000
_cell.length_b   1.000
_cell.length_c   1.000
_cell.angle_alpha   90.00
_cell.angle_beta   90.00
_cell.angle_gamma   90.00
#
_symmetry.space_group_name_H-M   'P 1'
#
loop_
_entity.id
_entity.type
_entity.pdbx_description
1 polymer ?
#
loop_
_entity_poly.entity_id
_entity_poly.type
_entity_poly.pdbx_seq_one_letter_code
_entity_poly.pdbx_strand_id
1 'polypeptide(L)'
;LDITCENEGCSRKIKLDHLTNHLNQCEYSPKKLISCENGCGIMLLKDDHIVLRNELNNAKYDLQKYKSDVEFYKNEVRTLQEFIRTICATNPSIACCLERVENNEILRWSGRLELARVTHWGGMISTPDIALQDTIKHALLESGCPLDVTNELMENAHERHWPEGLSTLETRQLNRRHYESYVCRRIIGQQAVVVLSSDNRHMDDIMLVEPGIIMIFSHGVK
;
A
#
# COMPACT_ATOMS: atom_id res chain seq x y z
N LEU A 1 54.03 -0.10 -47.42
CA LEU A 1 54.05 -0.84 -46.14
C LEU A 1 52.63 -1.33 -45.90
N ASP A 2 52.42 -2.64 -45.81
CA ASP A 2 51.10 -3.24 -45.62
C ASP A 2 50.96 -3.70 -44.16
N ILE A 3 49.84 -3.34 -43.53
CA ILE A 3 49.55 -3.58 -42.12
C ILE A 3 48.28 -4.41 -42.00
N THR A 4 48.28 -5.36 -41.07
CA THR A 4 47.10 -6.17 -40.74
C THR A 4 46.19 -5.40 -39.79
N CYS A 5 44.87 -5.47 -40.01
CA CYS A 5 43.90 -4.86 -39.10
C CYS A 5 44.00 -5.48 -37.68
N GLU A 6 43.89 -4.65 -36.64
CA GLU A 6 43.98 -5.07 -35.23
C GLU A 6 42.64 -5.53 -34.63
N ASN A 7 41.53 -5.35 -35.34
CA ASN A 7 40.21 -5.79 -34.84
C ASN A 7 40.11 -7.32 -34.87
N GLU A 8 39.77 -7.91 -33.72
CA GLU A 8 39.52 -9.35 -33.54
C GLU A 8 38.58 -9.90 -34.63
N GLY A 9 39.08 -10.84 -35.43
CA GLY A 9 38.36 -11.46 -36.55
C GLY A 9 38.53 -10.80 -37.92
N CYS A 10 39.27 -9.69 -38.04
CA CYS A 10 39.55 -9.05 -39.33
C CYS A 10 40.90 -9.49 -39.93
N SER A 11 40.87 -10.36 -40.94
CA SER A 11 42.10 -10.87 -41.60
C SER A 11 42.63 -10.00 -42.76
N ARG A 12 42.15 -8.76 -42.93
CA ARG A 12 42.54 -7.90 -44.06
C ARG A 12 43.92 -7.28 -43.85
N LYS A 13 44.76 -7.35 -44.89
CA LYS A 13 46.01 -6.59 -45.03
C LYS A 13 45.74 -5.33 -45.84
N ILE A 14 46.09 -4.18 -45.30
CA ILE A 14 45.71 -2.86 -45.81
C ILE A 14 46.97 -2.00 -45.91
N LYS A 15 47.09 -1.22 -47.00
CA LYS A 15 48.17 -0.22 -47.11
C LYS A 15 48.00 0.82 -46.01
N LEU A 16 49.11 1.30 -45.44
CA LEU A 16 49.12 2.32 -44.39
C LEU A 16 48.19 3.51 -44.69
N ASP A 17 48.20 3.98 -45.94
CA ASP A 17 47.42 5.13 -46.43
C ASP A 17 45.89 4.90 -46.40
N HIS A 18 45.44 3.65 -46.33
CA HIS A 18 44.02 3.27 -46.31
C HIS A 18 43.56 2.69 -44.96
N LEU A 19 44.45 2.60 -43.96
CA LEU A 19 44.15 2.00 -42.66
C LEU A 19 43.03 2.76 -41.92
N THR A 20 43.08 4.09 -41.89
CA THR A 20 42.07 4.92 -41.22
C THR A 20 40.68 4.74 -41.83
N ASN A 21 40.59 4.64 -43.15
CA ASN A 21 39.32 4.43 -43.83
C ASN A 21 38.76 3.02 -43.56
N HIS A 22 39.63 2.01 -43.53
CA HIS A 22 39.24 0.67 -43.15
C HIS A 22 38.72 0.61 -41.71
N LEU A 23 39.42 1.19 -40.73
CA LEU A 23 39.02 1.15 -39.32
C LEU A 23 37.62 1.75 -39.08
N ASN A 24 37.26 2.80 -39.84
CA ASN A 24 35.93 3.41 -39.78
C ASN A 24 34.81 2.54 -40.38
N GLN A 25 35.16 1.65 -41.32
CA GLN A 25 34.19 0.82 -42.05
C GLN A 25 34.28 -0.67 -41.68
N CYS A 26 35.23 -1.04 -40.82
CA CYS A 26 35.50 -2.42 -40.45
C CYS A 26 34.30 -3.03 -39.73
N GLU A 27 33.77 -4.13 -40.29
CA GLU A 27 32.62 -4.85 -39.74
C GLU A 27 32.89 -5.50 -38.37
N TYR A 28 34.16 -5.71 -38.08
CA TYR A 28 34.67 -6.25 -36.82
C TYR A 28 35.01 -5.17 -35.79
N SER A 29 34.80 -3.88 -36.10
CA SER A 29 35.08 -2.81 -35.14
C SER A 29 34.06 -2.82 -33.99
N PRO A 30 34.49 -2.93 -32.72
CA PRO A 30 33.61 -2.87 -31.55
C PRO A 30 32.94 -1.49 -31.40
N LYS A 31 33.60 -0.44 -31.91
CA LYS A 31 33.12 0.96 -31.90
C LYS A 31 32.15 1.28 -33.04
N LYS A 32 31.78 0.29 -33.85
CA LYS A 32 30.82 0.49 -34.93
C LYS A 32 29.44 0.76 -34.31
N LEU A 33 28.86 1.90 -34.69
CA LEU A 33 27.48 2.21 -34.35
C LEU A 33 26.56 1.27 -35.13
N ILE A 34 25.66 0.62 -34.41
CA ILE A 34 24.58 -0.19 -34.94
C ILE A 34 23.24 0.47 -34.62
N SER A 35 22.37 0.52 -35.62
CA SER A 35 21.02 1.04 -35.52
C SER A 35 20.03 -0.05 -35.13
N CYS A 36 19.02 0.29 -34.33
CA CYS A 36 17.92 -0.61 -33.99
C CYS A 36 17.20 -1.15 -35.26
N GLU A 37 17.16 -2.47 -35.46
CA GLU A 37 16.49 -3.11 -36.61
C GLU A 37 14.96 -2.87 -36.62
N ASN A 38 14.39 -2.57 -35.45
CA ASN A 38 12.96 -2.25 -35.30
C ASN A 38 12.63 -0.77 -35.53
N GLY A 39 13.56 0.04 -36.07
CA GLY A 39 13.30 1.44 -36.43
C GLY A 39 13.22 2.42 -35.25
N CYS A 40 13.77 2.05 -34.10
CA CYS A 40 13.71 2.80 -32.84
C CYS A 40 14.47 4.14 -32.87
N GLY A 41 15.27 4.39 -33.91
CA GLY A 41 16.14 5.57 -34.04
C GLY A 41 17.39 5.56 -33.14
N ILE A 42 17.52 4.57 -32.26
CA ILE A 42 18.64 4.44 -31.33
C ILE A 42 19.87 3.87 -32.05
N MET A 43 21.02 4.52 -31.83
CA MET A 43 22.34 4.12 -32.32
C MET A 43 23.22 3.77 -31.12
N LEU A 44 23.69 2.53 -31.04
CA LEU A 44 24.54 2.03 -29.95
C LEU A 44 25.85 1.50 -30.50
N LEU A 45 26.91 1.50 -29.69
CA LEU A 45 28.12 0.75 -30.01
C LEU A 45 27.81 -0.74 -29.96
N LYS A 46 28.45 -1.51 -30.84
CA LYS A 46 28.24 -2.95 -30.97
C LYS A 46 28.49 -3.70 -29.66
N ASP A 47 29.52 -3.30 -28.92
CA ASP A 47 29.86 -3.90 -27.63
C ASP A 47 28.79 -3.59 -26.56
N ASP A 48 28.37 -2.33 -26.45
CA ASP A 48 27.32 -1.91 -25.51
C ASP A 48 26.02 -2.68 -25.75
N HIS A 49 25.65 -2.88 -27.02
CA HIS A 49 24.46 -3.66 -27.37
C HIS A 49 24.57 -5.13 -26.94
N ILE A 50 25.76 -5.75 -27.05
CA ILE A 50 25.98 -7.14 -26.60
C ILE A 50 25.88 -7.23 -25.08
N VAL A 51 26.52 -6.32 -24.35
CA VAL A 51 26.47 -6.27 -22.88
C VAL A 51 25.04 -6.07 -22.40
N LEU A 52 24.34 -5.04 -22.90
CA LEU A 52 22.95 -4.76 -22.54
C LEU A 52 22.03 -5.93 -22.87
N ARG A 53 22.23 -6.61 -24.01
CA ARG A 53 21.44 -7.79 -24.37
C ARG A 53 21.66 -8.95 -23.39
N ASN A 54 22.91 -9.18 -22.96
CA ASN A 54 23.23 -10.21 -21.99
C ASN A 54 22.66 -9.88 -20.60
N GLU A 55 22.80 -8.63 -20.15
CA GLU A 55 22.22 -8.16 -18.89
C GLU A 55 20.69 -8.25 -18.91
N LEU A 56 20.05 -7.88 -20.01
CA LEU A 56 18.61 -8.01 -20.19
C LEU A 56 18.16 -9.47 -20.15
N ASN A 57 18.92 -10.37 -20.78
CA ASN A 57 18.61 -11.81 -20.75
C ASN A 57 18.78 -12.38 -19.33
N ASN A 58 19.80 -11.97 -18.59
CA ASN A 58 20.01 -12.37 -17.20
C ASN A 58 18.87 -11.85 -16.31
N ALA A 59 18.53 -10.56 -16.41
CA ALA A 59 17.41 -9.97 -15.68
C ALA A 59 16.08 -10.66 -16.01
N LYS A 60 15.86 -11.03 -17.28
CA LYS A 60 14.68 -11.79 -17.70
C LYS A 60 14.65 -13.19 -17.07
N TYR A 61 15.80 -13.87 -16.99
CA TYR A 61 15.92 -15.16 -16.32
C TYR A 61 15.63 -15.05 -14.82
N ASP A 62 16.22 -14.06 -14.14
CA ASP A 62 16.01 -13.82 -12.72
C ASP A 62 14.54 -13.47 -12.43
N LEU A 63 13.92 -12.61 -13.24
CA LEU A 63 12.49 -12.30 -13.13
C LEU A 63 11.61 -13.53 -13.29
N GLN A 64 11.96 -14.43 -14.22
CA GLN A 64 11.22 -15.68 -14.41
C GLN A 64 11.38 -16.60 -13.19
N LYS A 65 12.58 -16.66 -12.60
CA LYS A 65 12.82 -17.40 -11.36
C LYS A 65 12.02 -16.82 -10.18
N TYR A 66 12.11 -15.51 -9.95
CA TYR A 66 11.35 -14.85 -8.88
C TYR A 66 9.85 -15.02 -9.05
N LYS A 67 9.34 -15.01 -10.29
CA LYS A 67 7.94 -15.29 -10.56
C LYS A 67 7.55 -16.70 -10.10
N SER A 68 8.34 -17.70 -10.43
CA SER A 68 8.11 -19.08 -9.99
C SER A 68 8.18 -19.22 -8.46
N ASP A 69 9.15 -18.56 -7.82
CA ASP A 69 9.29 -18.58 -6.36
C ASP A 69 8.07 -17.92 -5.68
N VAL A 70 7.60 -16.79 -6.20
CA VAL A 70 6.37 -16.13 -5.70
C VAL A 70 5.14 -17.01 -5.88
N GLU A 71 5.00 -17.69 -7.02
CA GLU A 71 3.91 -18.65 -7.24
C GLU A 71 3.97 -19.82 -6.25
N PHE A 72 5.17 -20.31 -5.97
CA PHE A 72 5.41 -21.36 -4.96
C PHE A 72 5.00 -20.89 -3.56
N TYR A 73 5.52 -19.76 -3.09
CA TYR A 73 5.19 -19.24 -1.75
C TYR A 73 3.72 -18.87 -1.61
N LYS A 74 3.09 -18.34 -2.67
CA LYS A 74 1.64 -18.08 -2.68
C LYS A 74 0.84 -19.37 -2.52
N ASN A 75 1.31 -20.47 -3.10
CA ASN A 75 0.68 -21.78 -2.93
C ASN A 75 0.91 -22.34 -1.52
N GLU A 76 2.11 -22.23 -0.95
CA GLU A 76 2.36 -22.64 0.43
C GLU A 76 1.50 -21.87 1.43
N VAL A 77 1.39 -20.55 1.29
CA VAL A 77 0.53 -19.71 2.13
C VAL A 77 -0.94 -20.16 2.02
N ARG A 78 -1.43 -20.48 0.82
CA ARG A 78 -2.80 -20.99 0.63
C ARG A 78 -3.01 -22.30 1.38
N THR A 79 -2.06 -23.23 1.27
CA THR A 79 -2.12 -24.51 1.97
C THR A 79 -2.11 -24.32 3.49
N LEU A 80 -1.26 -23.42 4.02
CA LEU A 80 -1.24 -23.08 5.44
C LEU A 80 -2.57 -22.47 5.91
N GLN A 81 -3.16 -21.58 5.11
CA GLN A 81 -4.49 -21.02 5.40
C GLN A 81 -5.57 -22.11 5.46
N GLU A 82 -5.54 -23.09 4.56
CA GLU A 82 -6.47 -24.23 4.57
C GLU A 82 -6.26 -25.14 5.79
N PHE A 83 -5.02 -25.40 6.19
CA PHE A 83 -4.71 -26.11 7.43
C PHE A 83 -5.26 -25.38 8.65
N ILE A 84 -5.03 -24.06 8.74
CA ILE A 84 -5.54 -23.24 9.84
C ILE A 84 -7.07 -23.29 9.88
N ARG A 85 -7.75 -23.13 8.74
CA ARG A 85 -9.22 -23.25 8.66
C ARG A 85 -9.73 -24.61 9.14
N THR A 86 -9.06 -25.69 8.75
CA THR A 86 -9.43 -27.06 9.14
C THR A 86 -9.22 -27.29 10.65
N ILE A 87 -8.12 -26.77 11.20
CA ILE A 87 -7.85 -26.83 12.64
C ILE A 87 -8.90 -26.01 13.41
N CYS A 88 -9.27 -24.82 12.91
CA CYS A 88 -10.32 -24.01 13.51
C CYS A 88 -11.68 -24.71 13.49
N ALA A 89 -12.04 -25.36 12.38
CA ALA A 89 -13.30 -26.09 12.26
C ALA A 89 -13.39 -27.29 13.23
N THR A 90 -12.25 -27.90 13.54
CA THR A 90 -12.16 -29.06 14.45
C THR A 90 -11.93 -28.68 15.91
N ASN A 91 -11.50 -27.44 16.19
CA ASN A 91 -11.22 -26.97 17.54
C ASN A 91 -11.72 -25.53 17.76
N PRO A 92 -12.92 -25.36 18.36
CA PRO A 92 -13.52 -24.05 18.63
C PRO A 92 -12.67 -23.13 19.52
N SER A 93 -11.80 -23.68 20.37
CA SER A 93 -10.89 -22.89 21.22
C SER A 93 -9.80 -22.20 20.38
N ILE A 94 -9.27 -22.91 19.38
CA ILE A 94 -8.28 -22.35 18.45
C ILE A 94 -8.93 -21.34 17.49
N ALA A 95 -10.16 -21.61 17.03
CA ALA A 95 -10.94 -20.66 16.24
C ALA A 95 -11.16 -19.33 16.98
N CYS A 96 -11.59 -19.39 18.25
CA CYS A 96 -11.72 -18.22 19.12
C CYS A 96 -10.38 -17.49 19.35
N CYS A 97 -9.28 -18.23 19.51
CA CYS A 97 -7.95 -17.63 19.58
C CYS A 97 -7.54 -16.90 18.28
N LEU A 98 -7.86 -17.42 17.10
CA LEU A 98 -7.55 -16.80 15.81
C LEU A 98 -8.44 -15.59 15.49
N GLU A 99 -9.73 -15.63 15.83
CA GLU A 99 -10.59 -14.43 15.83
C GLU A 99 -9.99 -13.34 16.74
N ARG A 100 -9.38 -13.71 17.86
CA ARG A 100 -8.61 -12.79 18.73
C ARG A 100 -7.28 -12.33 18.13
N VAL A 101 -6.74 -12.99 17.10
CA VAL A 101 -5.53 -12.57 16.37
C VAL A 101 -5.87 -11.55 15.29
N GLU A 102 -6.95 -11.73 14.52
CA GLU A 102 -7.42 -10.73 13.55
C GLU A 102 -7.96 -9.47 14.24
N ASN A 103 -8.76 -9.64 15.31
CA ASN A 103 -9.17 -8.51 16.18
C ASN A 103 -8.00 -7.87 16.95
N ASN A 104 -6.81 -8.48 16.94
CA ASN A 104 -5.65 -7.95 17.64
C ASN A 104 -5.05 -6.74 16.91
N GLU A 105 -5.17 -6.62 15.60
CA GLU A 105 -4.55 -5.49 14.88
C GLU A 105 -5.25 -4.17 15.23
N ILE A 106 -6.59 -4.16 15.25
CA ILE A 106 -7.38 -3.01 15.69
C ILE A 106 -7.13 -2.70 17.18
N LEU A 107 -7.10 -3.72 18.05
CA LEU A 107 -6.83 -3.54 19.48
C LEU A 107 -5.40 -3.04 19.75
N ARG A 108 -4.40 -3.54 19.02
CA ARG A 108 -3.01 -3.07 19.12
C ARG A 108 -2.86 -1.65 18.61
N TRP A 109 -3.48 -1.33 17.48
CA TRP A 109 -3.45 0.03 16.93
C TRP A 109 -4.15 1.01 17.87
N SER A 110 -5.38 0.71 18.27
CA SER A 110 -6.16 1.55 19.17
C SER A 110 -5.48 1.75 20.53
N GLY A 111 -4.85 0.71 21.08
CA GLY A 111 -4.05 0.79 22.30
C GLY A 111 -2.87 1.76 22.23
N ARG A 112 -2.41 2.15 21.04
CA ARG A 112 -1.38 3.18 20.84
C ARG A 112 -1.94 4.60 20.74
N LEU A 113 -3.24 4.76 20.50
CA LEU A 113 -3.87 6.07 20.44
C LEU A 113 -4.15 6.61 21.83
N GLU A 114 -3.94 7.90 22.01
CA GLU A 114 -4.28 8.62 23.24
C GLU A 114 -5.79 8.67 23.44
N LEU A 115 -6.25 8.56 24.69
CA LEU A 115 -7.64 8.83 25.03
C LEU A 115 -7.94 10.32 24.82
N ALA A 116 -9.08 10.60 24.19
CA ALA A 116 -9.56 11.95 23.96
C ALA A 116 -10.75 12.26 24.87
N ARG A 117 -10.88 13.52 25.25
CA ARG A 117 -12.13 14.03 25.83
C ARG A 117 -12.75 15.08 24.91
N VAL A 118 -13.99 14.84 24.51
CA VAL A 118 -14.78 15.80 23.73
C VAL A 118 -15.53 16.72 24.70
N THR A 119 -15.23 18.02 24.65
CA THR A 119 -15.88 19.04 25.50
C THR A 119 -17.06 19.72 24.84
N HIS A 120 -17.19 19.63 23.51
CA HIS A 120 -18.22 20.35 22.76
C HIS A 120 -18.89 19.47 21.69
N TRP A 121 -19.79 18.59 22.14
CA TRP A 121 -20.52 17.67 21.27
C TRP A 121 -21.41 18.34 20.21
N GLY A 122 -21.86 19.58 20.45
CA GLY A 122 -22.66 20.34 19.49
C GLY A 122 -21.89 20.81 18.25
N GLY A 123 -20.55 20.79 18.30
CA GLY A 123 -19.68 21.18 17.18
C GLY A 123 -19.35 20.02 16.24
N MET A 124 -20.04 18.89 16.39
CA MET A 124 -19.89 17.70 15.57
C MET A 124 -20.31 17.99 14.13
N ILE A 125 -19.45 17.62 13.18
CA ILE A 125 -19.66 17.76 11.74
C ILE A 125 -20.23 16.43 11.24
N SER A 126 -21.53 16.40 10.94
CA SER A 126 -22.24 15.18 10.55
C SER A 126 -22.17 14.85 9.05
N THR A 127 -21.78 15.84 8.24
CA THR A 127 -21.66 15.77 6.79
C THR A 127 -20.30 16.31 6.34
N PRO A 128 -19.19 15.65 6.72
CA PRO A 128 -17.84 16.12 6.36
C PRO A 128 -17.66 16.09 4.83
N ASP A 129 -17.07 17.14 4.27
CA ASP A 129 -16.75 17.19 2.84
C ASP A 129 -15.57 16.27 2.49
N ILE A 130 -15.31 16.11 1.20
CA ILE A 130 -14.28 15.19 0.68
C ILE A 130 -12.89 15.59 1.18
N ALA A 131 -12.57 16.89 1.19
CA ALA A 131 -11.26 17.37 1.61
C ALA A 131 -10.99 17.07 3.10
N LEU A 132 -12.00 17.25 3.95
CA LEU A 132 -11.93 16.90 5.36
C LEU A 132 -11.82 15.39 5.56
N GLN A 133 -12.60 14.59 4.83
CA GLN A 133 -12.51 13.13 4.88
C GLN A 133 -11.11 12.64 4.47
N ASP A 134 -10.53 13.17 3.40
CA ASP A 134 -9.18 12.81 2.95
C ASP A 134 -8.12 13.16 4.01
N THR A 135 -8.26 14.32 4.65
CA THR A 135 -7.36 14.74 5.74
C THR A 135 -7.40 13.76 6.92
N ILE A 136 -8.60 13.34 7.35
CA ILE A 136 -8.75 12.37 8.44
C ILE A 136 -8.25 10.99 8.01
N LYS A 137 -8.55 10.56 6.78
CA LYS A 137 -8.09 9.29 6.23
C LYS A 137 -6.56 9.20 6.22
N HIS A 138 -5.88 10.26 5.79
CA HIS A 138 -4.42 10.35 5.83
C HIS A 138 -3.89 10.25 7.26
N ALA A 139 -4.46 10.97 8.22
CA ALA A 139 -4.04 10.92 9.62
C ALA A 139 -4.21 9.52 10.25
N LEU A 140 -5.25 8.78 9.89
CA LEU A 140 -5.45 7.40 10.33
C LEU A 140 -4.38 6.46 9.78
N LEU A 141 -4.07 6.56 8.49
CA LEU A 141 -3.02 5.76 7.86
C LEU A 141 -1.64 6.06 8.49
N GLU A 142 -1.33 7.33 8.75
CA GLU A 142 -0.09 7.73 9.43
C GLU A 142 0.00 7.18 10.87
N SER A 143 -1.13 7.03 11.55
CA SER A 143 -1.18 6.40 12.88
C SER A 143 -0.98 4.87 12.85
N GLY A 144 -0.88 4.27 11.65
CA GLY A 144 -0.75 2.84 11.44
C GLY A 144 -2.06 2.07 11.60
N CYS A 145 -3.19 2.70 11.26
CA CYS A 145 -4.48 2.03 11.16
C CYS A 145 -4.46 1.06 9.96
N PRO A 146 -4.96 -0.19 10.08
CA PRO A 146 -5.10 -1.09 8.94
C PRO A 146 -5.95 -0.48 7.82
N LEU A 147 -5.58 -0.75 6.56
CA LEU A 147 -6.21 -0.11 5.40
C LEU A 147 -7.72 -0.44 5.29
N ASP A 148 -8.08 -1.71 5.48
CA ASP A 148 -9.46 -2.17 5.37
C ASP A 148 -10.33 -1.49 6.44
N VAL A 149 -9.85 -1.47 7.68
CA VAL A 149 -10.49 -0.79 8.82
C VAL A 149 -10.59 0.72 8.59
N THR A 150 -9.56 1.34 7.99
CA THR A 150 -9.59 2.78 7.67
C THR A 150 -10.74 3.10 6.72
N ASN A 151 -10.95 2.29 5.68
CA ASN A 151 -12.03 2.54 4.72
C ASN A 151 -13.40 2.40 5.40
N GLU A 152 -13.61 1.35 6.19
CA GLU A 152 -14.87 1.14 6.94
C GLU A 152 -15.14 2.27 7.95
N LEU A 153 -14.12 2.68 8.72
CA LEU A 153 -14.26 3.80 9.67
C LEU A 153 -14.58 5.12 8.97
N MET A 154 -14.00 5.36 7.79
CA MET A 154 -14.26 6.57 7.00
C MET A 154 -15.67 6.56 6.39
N GLU A 155 -16.22 5.41 6.00
CA GLU A 155 -17.64 5.29 5.63
C GLU A 155 -18.54 5.68 6.80
N ASN A 156 -18.18 5.23 8.01
CA ASN A 156 -18.85 5.56 9.27
C ASN A 156 -18.55 6.99 9.79
N ALA A 157 -17.82 7.83 9.06
CA ALA A 157 -17.59 9.23 9.45
C ALA A 157 -18.77 10.15 9.11
N HIS A 158 -19.73 9.68 8.30
CA HIS A 158 -20.87 10.46 7.81
C HIS A 158 -22.18 9.95 8.40
N GLU A 159 -23.12 10.87 8.70
CA GLU A 159 -24.42 10.55 9.32
C GLU A 159 -25.31 9.55 8.57
N ARG A 160 -25.02 9.27 7.28
CA ARG A 160 -25.75 8.28 6.49
C ARG A 160 -25.45 6.84 6.94
N HIS A 161 -24.30 6.63 7.58
CA HIS A 161 -23.86 5.33 8.09
C HIS A 161 -23.74 5.33 9.63
N TRP A 162 -24.16 6.41 10.28
CA TRP A 162 -24.21 6.46 11.74
C TRP A 162 -25.34 5.58 12.28
N PRO A 163 -25.17 5.01 13.48
CA PRO A 163 -26.20 4.21 14.10
C PRO A 163 -27.40 5.07 14.49
N GLU A 164 -28.52 4.42 14.79
CA GLU A 164 -29.82 5.09 14.98
C GLU A 164 -29.77 6.22 16.03
N GLY A 165 -29.01 6.03 17.10
CA GLY A 165 -28.81 7.01 18.18
C GLY A 165 -28.04 8.27 17.79
N LEU A 166 -27.51 8.34 16.57
CA LEU A 166 -26.71 9.45 16.02
C LEU A 166 -27.19 9.92 14.64
N SER A 167 -28.02 9.16 13.92
CA SER A 167 -28.32 9.36 12.50
C SER A 167 -28.97 10.70 12.15
N THR A 168 -29.81 11.26 13.03
CA THR A 168 -30.52 12.53 12.79
C THR A 168 -30.15 13.63 13.79
N LEU A 169 -30.33 14.89 13.39
CA LEU A 169 -30.10 16.04 14.28
C LEU A 169 -30.96 15.98 15.55
N GLU A 170 -32.23 15.56 15.42
CA GLU A 170 -33.15 15.44 16.55
C GLU A 170 -32.66 14.38 17.55
N THR A 171 -32.33 13.18 17.05
CA THR A 171 -31.77 12.12 17.89
C THR A 171 -30.49 12.58 18.57
N ARG A 172 -29.65 13.36 17.86
CA ARG A 172 -28.42 13.91 18.44
C ARG A 172 -28.64 14.90 19.57
N GLN A 173 -29.67 15.71 19.47
CA GLN A 173 -30.03 16.64 20.56
C GLN A 173 -30.58 15.90 21.77
N LEU A 174 -31.41 14.87 21.55
CA LEU A 174 -31.99 14.04 22.61
C LEU A 174 -30.92 13.25 23.36
N ASN A 175 -30.01 12.60 22.61
CA ASN A 175 -29.00 11.70 23.17
C ASN A 175 -27.73 12.42 23.64
N ARG A 176 -27.66 13.76 23.56
CA ARG A 176 -26.45 14.54 23.83
C ARG A 176 -25.75 14.20 25.15
N ARG A 177 -26.51 13.90 26.19
CA ARG A 177 -25.96 13.56 27.52
C ARG A 177 -25.25 12.20 27.54
N HIS A 178 -25.69 11.27 26.70
CA HIS A 178 -25.11 9.93 26.62
C HIS A 178 -23.73 9.94 25.96
N TYR A 179 -23.43 10.94 25.13
CA TYR A 179 -22.15 11.01 24.42
C TYR A 179 -20.95 11.18 25.35
N GLU A 180 -21.14 11.80 26.52
CA GLU A 180 -20.09 11.93 27.54
C GLU A 180 -19.59 10.57 28.07
N SER A 181 -20.38 9.51 27.90
CA SER A 181 -20.03 8.15 28.30
C SER A 181 -19.18 7.39 27.26
N TYR A 182 -18.96 7.94 26.07
CA TYR A 182 -18.10 7.31 25.07
C TYR A 182 -16.63 7.33 25.49
N VAL A 183 -15.97 6.18 25.34
CA VAL A 183 -14.52 6.05 25.33
C VAL A 183 -14.03 6.47 23.94
N CYS A 184 -13.42 7.65 23.87
CA CYS A 184 -12.95 8.24 22.63
C CYS A 184 -11.42 8.14 22.54
N ARG A 185 -10.89 7.87 21.35
CA ARG A 185 -9.46 7.92 21.04
C ARG A 185 -9.15 9.03 20.06
N ARG A 186 -8.06 9.75 20.29
CA ARG A 186 -7.69 10.94 19.51
C ARG A 186 -7.10 10.56 18.16
N ILE A 187 -7.52 11.25 17.11
CA ILE A 187 -6.78 11.30 15.84
C ILE A 187 -5.77 12.43 15.93
N ILE A 188 -4.47 12.09 15.87
CA ILE A 188 -3.37 13.04 16.11
C ILE A 188 -3.44 14.19 15.10
N GLY A 189 -3.28 15.42 15.60
CA GLY A 189 -3.29 16.63 14.77
C GLY A 189 -4.68 17.06 14.28
N GLN A 190 -5.73 16.29 14.58
CA GLN A 190 -7.10 16.54 14.08
C GLN A 190 -8.07 16.86 15.22
N GLN A 191 -9.13 17.62 14.91
CA GLN A 191 -10.31 17.73 15.77
C GLN A 191 -11.27 16.58 15.49
N ALA A 192 -10.79 15.36 15.69
CA ALA A 192 -11.56 14.15 15.42
C ALA A 192 -11.19 13.05 16.42
N VAL A 193 -12.15 12.17 16.67
CA VAL A 193 -11.98 11.00 17.51
C VAL A 193 -12.47 9.74 16.82
N VAL A 194 -11.87 8.62 17.19
CA VAL A 194 -12.36 7.28 16.86
C VAL A 194 -13.07 6.73 18.09
N VAL A 195 -14.28 6.22 17.89
CA VAL A 195 -15.08 5.51 18.89
C VAL A 195 -15.21 4.07 18.42
N LEU A 196 -14.36 3.20 18.96
CA LEU A 196 -14.38 1.78 18.59
C LEU A 196 -15.44 1.03 19.38
N SER A 197 -16.15 0.13 18.69
CA SER A 197 -17.17 -0.72 19.33
C SER A 197 -16.57 -1.66 20.38
N SER A 198 -15.33 -2.10 20.17
CA SER A 198 -14.57 -2.91 21.13
C SER A 198 -14.33 -2.20 22.47
N ASP A 199 -14.09 -0.89 22.46
CA ASP A 199 -13.85 -0.06 23.66
C ASP A 199 -15.15 0.44 24.31
N ASN A 200 -16.28 0.32 23.61
CA ASN A 200 -17.55 0.96 23.99
C ASN A 200 -18.71 -0.02 24.20
N ARG A 201 -18.43 -1.30 24.49
CA ARG A 201 -19.46 -2.34 24.74
C ARG A 201 -20.40 -2.05 25.92
N HIS A 202 -20.11 -1.04 26.74
CA HIS A 202 -20.99 -0.56 27.80
C HIS A 202 -22.09 0.41 27.30
N MET A 203 -21.97 0.93 26.08
CA MET A 203 -22.98 1.75 25.43
C MET A 203 -24.04 0.87 24.77
N ASP A 204 -25.26 1.41 24.60
CA ASP A 204 -26.34 0.69 23.92
C ASP A 204 -26.01 0.41 22.45
N ASP A 205 -26.51 -0.70 21.90
CA ASP A 205 -26.25 -1.12 20.52
C ASP A 205 -26.70 -0.07 19.48
N ILE A 206 -27.75 0.71 19.79
CA ILE A 206 -28.22 1.81 18.92
C ILE A 206 -27.22 2.98 18.83
N MET A 207 -26.18 2.98 19.65
CA MET A 207 -25.14 4.01 19.74
C MET A 207 -23.82 3.54 19.12
N LEU A 208 -23.75 2.30 18.63
CA LEU A 208 -22.53 1.65 18.14
C LEU A 208 -22.70 1.08 16.72
N VAL A 209 -21.59 0.92 16.02
CA VAL A 209 -21.52 0.21 14.73
C VAL A 209 -20.13 -0.39 14.59
N GLU A 210 -20.01 -1.59 14.05
CA GLU A 210 -18.71 -2.22 13.81
C GLU A 210 -18.03 -1.64 12.56
N PRO A 211 -16.69 -1.46 12.55
CA PRO A 211 -15.75 -1.65 13.67
C PRO A 211 -15.73 -0.47 14.66
N GLY A 212 -16.32 0.65 14.27
CA GLY A 212 -16.44 1.87 15.06
C GLY A 212 -16.94 3.04 14.23
N ILE A 213 -16.91 4.23 14.84
CA ILE A 213 -17.35 5.50 14.23
C ILE A 213 -16.23 6.52 14.34
N ILE A 214 -16.06 7.32 13.29
CA ILE A 214 -15.27 8.55 13.35
C ILE A 214 -16.20 9.72 13.59
N MET A 215 -15.91 10.51 14.62
CA MET A 215 -16.61 11.76 14.89
C MET A 215 -15.66 12.92 14.68
N ILE A 216 -16.01 13.80 13.75
CA ILE A 216 -15.23 14.98 13.39
C ILE A 216 -15.90 16.20 14.01
N PHE A 217 -15.10 17.12 14.55
CA PHE A 217 -15.57 18.31 15.25
C PHE A 217 -14.90 19.56 14.67
N SER A 218 -15.61 20.68 14.74
CA SER A 218 -14.99 21.99 14.47
C SER A 218 -13.99 22.39 15.55
N HIS A 219 -14.24 21.99 16.80
CA HIS A 219 -13.38 22.25 17.96
C HIS A 219 -13.82 21.41 19.17
N GLY A 220 -13.00 21.36 20.22
CA GLY A 220 -13.37 20.78 21.51
C GLY A 220 -12.87 19.36 21.76
N VAL A 221 -11.99 18.82 20.91
CA VAL A 221 -11.27 17.57 21.18
C VAL A 221 -9.98 17.88 21.92
N LYS A 222 -9.83 17.33 23.13
CA LYS A 222 -8.63 17.49 23.97
C LYS A 222 -7.95 16.15 24.19
#